data_AF-A0A8A1LSI8-F1
#
_entry.id   AF-A0A8A1LSI8-F1
#
_cell.length_a   1.000
_cell.length_b   1.000
_cell.length_c   1.000
_cell.angle_alpha   90.00
_cell.angle_beta   90.00
_cell.angle_gamma   90.00
#
_symmetry.space_group_name_H-M   'P 1'
#
loop_
_entity.id
_entity.type
_entity.pdbx_description
1 polymer ?
#
loop_
_entity_poly.entity_id
_entity_poly.type
_entity_poly.pdbx_seq_one_letter_code
_entity_poly.pdbx_strand_id
1 'polypeptide(L)'
;MDGFLHIDDHGILRHYDGDGKVLDYARLELTELTAFAQERYTGGTLDDLLAVWKDADSSLVEDEMIWNPPQDHFALMNSEDALPDTPETLKSGDANLLEASAMLSCRDFFCRQNSQCSLAWGTSSPCRLCLGVSNRTGGYCNP
;
A
#
# COMPACT_ATOMS: atom_id res chain seq x y z
N MET A 1 -1.63 -0.02 -15.60
CA MET A 1 -0.16 0.02 -15.50
C MET A 1 0.20 -0.72 -14.22
N ASP A 2 1.26 -1.53 -14.28
CA ASP A 2 1.77 -2.21 -13.10
C ASP A 2 2.67 -1.28 -12.27
N GLY A 3 2.94 -1.65 -11.03
CA GLY A 3 3.60 -0.81 -10.03
C GLY A 3 2.78 -0.66 -8.74
N PHE A 4 3.22 0.22 -7.84
CA PHE A 4 2.57 0.43 -6.54
C PHE A 4 2.99 1.76 -5.90
N LEU A 5 2.26 2.16 -4.87
CA LEU A 5 2.60 3.26 -3.97
C LEU A 5 3.18 2.70 -2.67
N HIS A 6 4.15 3.40 -2.09
CA HIS A 6 4.71 3.04 -0.79
C HIS A 6 5.10 4.28 0.00
N ILE A 7 4.70 4.34 1.28
CA ILE A 7 5.11 5.37 2.23
C ILE A 7 6.16 4.76 3.14
N ASP A 8 7.38 5.30 3.16
CA ASP A 8 8.45 4.82 4.03
C ASP A 8 8.38 5.39 5.46
N ASP A 9 9.35 4.99 6.29
CA ASP A 9 9.45 5.40 7.69
C ASP A 9 9.82 6.89 7.86
N HIS A 10 10.34 7.52 6.79
CA HIS A 10 10.72 8.93 6.76
C HIS A 10 9.62 9.84 6.22
N GLY A 11 8.46 9.28 5.86
CA GLY A 11 7.35 10.06 5.30
C GLY A 11 7.51 10.39 3.83
N ILE A 12 8.29 9.61 3.07
CA ILE A 12 8.35 9.75 1.61
C ILE A 12 7.36 8.78 0.99
N LEU A 13 6.33 9.33 0.35
CA LEU A 13 5.46 8.57 -0.55
C LEU A 13 6.14 8.46 -1.91
N ARG A 14 6.38 7.24 -2.37
CA ARG A 14 6.94 6.96 -3.70
C ARG A 14 5.95 6.18 -4.55
N HIS A 15 5.92 6.51 -5.83
CA HIS A 15 5.25 5.71 -6.85
C HIS A 15 6.30 4.94 -7.63
N TYR A 16 6.20 3.61 -7.58
CA TYR A 16 7.07 2.70 -8.29
C TYR A 16 6.38 2.14 -9.54
N ASP A 17 7.13 1.91 -10.60
CA ASP A 17 6.70 1.03 -11.68
C ASP A 17 6.81 -0.46 -11.28
N GLY A 18 6.40 -1.35 -12.17
CA GLY A 18 6.44 -2.80 -11.94
C GLY A 18 7.84 -3.40 -11.79
N ASP A 19 8.89 -2.65 -12.19
CA ASP A 19 10.29 -3.07 -12.12
C ASP A 19 11.02 -2.47 -10.90
N GLY A 20 10.33 -1.63 -10.11
CA GLY A 20 10.86 -1.04 -8.90
C GLY A 20 11.59 0.28 -9.09
N LYS A 21 11.44 0.91 -10.25
CA LYS A 21 11.93 2.26 -10.47
C LYS A 21 10.92 3.28 -9.94
N VAL A 22 11.42 4.29 -9.24
CA VAL A 22 10.61 5.42 -8.77
C VAL A 22 10.22 6.30 -9.97
N LEU A 23 8.92 6.48 -10.16
CA LEU A 23 8.32 7.34 -11.17
C LEU A 23 8.02 8.74 -10.65
N ASP A 24 7.59 8.84 -9.40
CA ASP A 24 7.21 10.10 -8.75
C ASP A 24 7.29 9.97 -7.22
N TYR A 25 7.32 11.10 -6.51
CA TYR A 25 7.34 11.14 -5.05
C TYR A 25 6.62 12.35 -4.46
N ALA A 26 6.19 12.20 -3.20
CA ALA A 26 5.75 13.30 -2.36
C ALA A 26 6.40 13.19 -0.98
N ARG A 27 6.76 14.34 -0.41
CA ARG A 27 7.21 14.46 0.98
C ARG A 27 5.98 14.72 1.84
N LEU A 28 5.75 13.87 2.83
CA LEU A 28 4.63 13.99 3.76
C LEU A 28 5.14 14.58 5.07
N GLU A 29 4.35 15.49 5.63
CA GLU A 29 4.57 16.03 6.96
C GLU A 29 4.02 15.07 8.02
N LEU A 30 4.54 15.16 9.25
CA LEU A 30 4.09 14.32 10.37
C LEU A 30 2.57 14.40 10.61
N THR A 31 1.98 15.58 10.39
CA THR A 31 0.54 15.79 10.51
C THR A 31 -0.25 15.04 9.44
N GLU A 32 0.26 14.96 8.22
CA GLU A 32 -0.34 14.23 7.11
C GLU A 32 -0.22 12.72 7.33
N LEU A 33 0.93 12.23 7.79
CA LEU A 33 1.15 10.83 8.17
C LEU A 33 0.21 10.40 9.30
N THR A 34 0.08 11.24 10.33
CA THR A 34 -0.80 10.96 11.47
C THR A 34 -2.26 10.91 11.04
N ALA A 35 -2.70 11.90 10.25
CA ALA A 35 -4.06 11.92 9.71
C ALA A 35 -4.33 10.71 8.82
N PHE A 36 -3.38 10.36 7.94
CA PHE A 36 -3.44 9.19 7.09
C PHE A 36 -3.58 7.90 7.91
N ALA A 37 -2.78 7.73 8.96
CA ALA A 37 -2.81 6.56 9.84
C ALA A 37 -4.18 6.42 10.53
N GLN A 38 -4.66 7.51 11.15
CA GLN A 38 -5.91 7.53 11.91
C GLN A 38 -7.16 7.32 11.04
N GLU A 39 -7.13 7.77 9.79
CA GLU A 39 -8.23 7.54 8.83
C GLU A 39 -8.28 6.09 8.34
N ARG A 40 -7.16 5.36 8.42
CA ARG A 40 -7.00 4.08 7.71
C ARG A 40 -6.84 2.87 8.60
N TYR A 41 -6.25 3.03 9.77
CA TYR A 41 -5.91 1.92 10.65
C TYR A 41 -6.51 2.14 12.02
N THR A 42 -6.73 1.04 12.74
CA THR A 42 -7.22 1.05 14.11
C THR A 42 -6.45 0.01 14.94
N GLY A 43 -6.55 0.11 16.26
CA GLY A 43 -5.90 -0.82 17.19
C GLY A 43 -4.37 -0.85 17.04
N GLY A 44 -3.76 -2.01 17.26
CA GLY A 44 -2.30 -2.14 17.29
C GLY A 44 -1.60 -1.72 15.99
N THR A 45 -2.24 -1.89 14.83
CA THR A 45 -1.65 -1.43 13.56
C THR A 45 -1.54 0.10 13.48
N LEU A 46 -2.52 0.82 14.02
CA LEU A 46 -2.44 2.28 14.14
C LEU A 46 -1.32 2.68 15.08
N ASP A 47 -1.25 2.06 16.26
CA ASP A 47 -0.24 2.37 17.28
C ASP A 47 1.18 2.13 16.75
N ASP A 48 1.40 1.02 16.02
CA ASP A 48 2.67 0.70 15.37
C ASP A 48 3.07 1.77 14.36
N LEU A 49 2.15 2.18 13.47
CA LEU A 49 2.44 3.17 12.43
C LEU A 49 2.74 4.54 13.03
N LEU A 50 1.98 4.96 14.04
CA LEU A 50 2.25 6.20 14.76
C LEU A 50 3.60 6.14 15.48
N ALA A 51 3.99 4.99 16.02
CA ALA A 51 5.28 4.81 16.66
C ALA A 51 6.46 4.86 15.66
N VAL A 52 6.29 4.30 14.46
CA VAL A 52 7.28 4.40 13.37
C VAL A 52 7.43 5.85 12.92
N TRP A 53 6.31 6.52 12.66
CA TRP A 53 6.34 7.87 12.08
C TRP A 53 6.54 9.00 13.09
N LYS A 54 6.62 8.72 14.39
CA LYS A 54 6.70 9.78 15.43
C LYS A 54 7.87 10.76 15.24
N ASP A 55 8.96 10.28 14.63
CA ASP A 55 10.18 11.07 14.34
C ASP A 55 10.43 11.18 12.82
N ALA A 56 9.41 10.94 11.99
CA ALA A 56 9.53 11.06 10.55
C ALA A 56 9.78 12.52 10.18
N ASP A 57 10.91 12.77 9.52
CA ASP A 57 11.27 14.06 8.95
C ASP A 57 11.66 13.87 7.50
N SER A 58 10.70 14.13 6.61
CA SER A 58 10.89 13.98 5.19
C SER A 58 11.94 14.95 4.67
N SER A 59 12.21 16.09 5.32
CA SER A 59 13.19 17.09 4.87
C SER A 59 14.64 16.62 4.95
N LEU A 60 14.92 15.62 5.81
CA LEU A 60 16.25 15.04 5.99
C LEU A 60 16.63 14.04 4.89
N VAL A 61 15.68 13.63 4.05
CA VAL A 61 15.94 12.69 2.96
C VAL A 61 16.48 13.43 1.74
N GLU A 62 17.71 13.10 1.34
CA GLU A 62 18.34 13.64 0.14
C GLU A 62 17.62 13.17 -1.13
N ASP A 63 17.52 14.02 -2.15
CA ASP A 63 16.81 13.70 -3.40
C ASP A 63 17.34 12.43 -4.08
N GLU A 64 18.65 12.19 -4.02
CA GLU A 64 19.27 10.97 -4.57
C GLU A 64 18.72 9.71 -3.91
N MET A 65 18.51 9.72 -2.58
CA MET A 65 17.93 8.60 -1.84
C MET A 65 16.41 8.45 -2.06
N ILE A 66 15.75 9.50 -2.56
CA ILE A 66 14.35 9.43 -2.94
C ILE A 66 14.20 8.65 -4.25
N TRP A 67 15.01 9.01 -5.25
CA TRP A 67 14.97 8.37 -6.57
C TRP A 67 15.63 6.99 -6.60
N ASN A 68 16.62 6.77 -5.72
CA ASN A 68 17.34 5.51 -5.56
C ASN A 68 17.21 5.00 -4.11
N PRO A 69 16.01 4.59 -3.68
CA PRO A 69 15.82 4.07 -2.34
C PRO A 69 16.59 2.75 -2.14
N PRO A 70 16.93 2.40 -0.89
CA PRO A 70 17.46 1.08 -0.60
C PRO A 70 16.50 -0.02 -1.12
N GLN A 71 17.10 -1.13 -1.54
CA GLN A 71 16.41 -2.18 -2.31
C GLN A 71 15.35 -2.94 -1.49
N ASP A 72 15.36 -2.75 -0.18
CA ASP A 72 14.45 -3.35 0.78
C ASP A 72 13.00 -2.90 0.58
N HIS A 73 12.74 -1.64 0.24
CA HIS A 73 11.37 -1.14 0.04
C HIS A 73 10.63 -1.85 -1.10
N PHE A 74 11.31 -2.04 -2.24
CA PHE A 74 10.73 -2.78 -3.36
C PHE A 74 10.61 -4.28 -3.05
N ALA A 75 11.61 -4.83 -2.35
CA ALA A 75 11.60 -6.22 -1.94
C ALA A 75 10.44 -6.53 -0.97
N LEU A 76 10.11 -5.63 -0.05
CA LEU A 76 8.97 -5.80 0.87
C LEU A 76 7.64 -5.93 0.12
N MET A 77 7.45 -5.16 -0.95
CA MET A 77 6.23 -5.22 -1.76
C MET A 77 6.17 -6.47 -2.62
N ASN A 78 7.31 -7.01 -3.06
CA ASN A 78 7.36 -8.15 -3.98
C ASN A 78 7.79 -9.47 -3.32
N SER A 79 8.08 -9.49 -2.03
CA SER A 79 8.55 -10.67 -1.29
C SER A 79 7.53 -11.80 -1.30
N GLU A 80 7.87 -12.97 -1.84
CA GLU A 80 7.03 -14.17 -1.88
C GLU A 80 6.60 -14.66 -0.48
N ASP A 81 7.34 -14.32 0.57
CA ASP A 81 7.19 -14.87 1.93
C ASP A 81 5.99 -14.36 2.74
N ALA A 82 5.18 -13.43 2.23
CA ALA A 82 3.99 -12.94 2.92
C ALA A 82 2.78 -12.89 1.98
N LEU A 83 2.12 -14.03 1.80
CA LEU A 83 0.67 -14.00 1.75
C LEU A 83 0.22 -13.99 3.22
N PRO A 84 -0.50 -12.96 3.71
CA PRO A 84 -1.36 -13.22 4.86
C PRO A 84 -2.24 -14.40 4.49
N ASP A 85 -2.36 -15.39 5.39
CA ASP A 85 -3.26 -16.52 5.22
C ASP A 85 -4.57 -16.02 4.59
N THR A 86 -4.83 -16.52 3.39
CA THR A 86 -6.00 -16.29 2.55
C THR A 86 -7.20 -15.70 3.31
N PRO A 87 -7.87 -14.62 2.83
CA PRO A 87 -9.29 -14.55 3.09
C PRO A 87 -9.87 -15.82 2.49
N GLU A 88 -10.52 -16.62 3.34
CA GLU A 88 -11.07 -17.94 3.02
C GLU A 88 -11.49 -18.01 1.55
N THR A 89 -10.94 -18.99 0.83
CA THR A 89 -11.35 -19.36 -0.52
C THR A 89 -12.83 -19.06 -0.73
N LEU A 90 -13.14 -18.00 -1.48
CA LEU A 90 -14.45 -17.85 -2.08
C LEU A 90 -14.61 -19.05 -3.01
N LYS A 91 -15.27 -20.10 -2.50
CA LYS A 91 -15.61 -21.27 -3.28
C LYS A 91 -16.43 -20.77 -4.46
N SER A 92 -15.88 -20.96 -5.66
CA SER A 92 -16.58 -20.77 -6.92
C SER A 92 -17.84 -21.64 -6.87
N GLY A 93 -18.99 -21.00 -6.67
CA GLY A 93 -20.25 -21.71 -6.44
C GLY A 93 -21.48 -20.84 -6.23
N ASP A 94 -21.35 -19.63 -5.69
CA ASP A 94 -22.55 -18.83 -5.39
C ASP A 94 -22.74 -17.67 -6.38
N ALA A 95 -23.72 -17.89 -7.24
CA ALA A 95 -24.31 -16.89 -8.11
C ALA A 95 -24.96 -15.77 -7.27
N ASN A 96 -24.17 -14.75 -6.90
CA ASN A 96 -24.55 -13.34 -6.74
C ASN A 96 -23.33 -12.47 -6.33
N LEU A 97 -22.19 -12.66 -7.00
CA LEU A 97 -20.97 -11.87 -6.77
C LEU A 97 -21.14 -10.37 -7.07
N LEU A 98 -22.15 -9.98 -7.87
CA LEU A 98 -22.40 -8.57 -8.16
C LEU A 98 -22.90 -7.79 -6.92
N GLU A 99 -23.67 -8.42 -6.02
CA GLU A 99 -24.16 -7.74 -4.81
C GLU A 99 -23.17 -7.81 -3.64
N ALA A 100 -22.37 -8.87 -3.53
CA ALA A 100 -21.35 -8.99 -2.48
C ALA A 100 -20.20 -7.99 -2.64
N SER A 101 -19.87 -7.61 -3.88
CA SER A 101 -18.85 -6.59 -4.17
C SER A 101 -19.21 -5.19 -3.65
N ALA A 102 -20.51 -4.90 -3.44
CA ALA A 102 -20.98 -3.58 -3.01
C ALA A 102 -20.68 -3.28 -1.54
N MET A 103 -20.29 -4.27 -0.74
CA MET A 103 -20.01 -4.12 0.70
C MET A 103 -18.53 -4.19 1.07
N LEU A 104 -17.65 -4.61 0.16
CA LEU A 104 -16.22 -4.73 0.43
C LEU A 104 -15.55 -3.35 0.30
N SER A 105 -14.64 -3.04 1.22
CA SER A 105 -13.76 -1.89 1.11
C SER A 105 -12.62 -2.23 0.15
N CYS A 106 -12.10 -1.26 -0.62
CA CYS A 106 -10.86 -1.47 -1.40
C CYS A 106 -9.78 -2.10 -0.51
N ARG A 107 -9.71 -1.64 0.75
CA ARG A 107 -8.68 -1.98 1.72
C ARG A 107 -8.77 -3.42 2.25
N ASP A 108 -9.84 -4.14 1.94
CA ASP A 108 -9.98 -5.56 2.30
C ASP A 108 -9.16 -6.47 1.36
N PHE A 109 -8.69 -5.93 0.22
CA PHE A 109 -7.90 -6.67 -0.75
C PHE A 109 -6.42 -6.40 -0.59
N PHE A 110 -5.68 -7.42 -0.18
CA PHE A 110 -4.23 -7.41 -0.17
C PHE A 110 -3.68 -7.36 -1.61
N CYS A 111 -2.60 -6.61 -1.80
CA CYS A 111 -1.95 -6.43 -3.08
C CYS A 111 -0.44 -6.27 -2.91
N ARG A 112 0.26 -6.41 -4.03
CA ARG A 112 1.67 -6.11 -4.23
C ARG A 112 1.85 -5.17 -5.41
N GLN A 113 0.98 -5.29 -6.40
CA GLN A 113 0.95 -4.42 -7.56
C GLN A 113 -0.47 -3.96 -7.92
N ASN A 114 -0.55 -2.84 -8.63
CA ASN A 114 -1.78 -2.22 -9.13
C ASN A 114 -2.62 -3.18 -9.99
N SER A 115 -1.98 -4.12 -10.70
CA SER A 115 -2.67 -5.13 -11.50
C SER A 115 -3.59 -6.03 -10.66
N GLN A 116 -3.18 -6.42 -9.44
CA GLN A 116 -4.01 -7.25 -8.56
C GLN A 116 -5.27 -6.52 -8.10
N CYS A 117 -5.15 -5.23 -7.80
CA CYS A 117 -6.29 -4.38 -7.47
C CYS A 117 -7.23 -4.19 -8.67
N SER A 118 -6.66 -3.98 -9.85
CA SER A 118 -7.42 -3.87 -11.11
C SER A 118 -8.14 -5.17 -11.48
N LEU A 119 -7.58 -6.34 -11.14
CA LEU A 119 -8.22 -7.64 -11.32
C LEU A 119 -9.38 -7.85 -10.35
N ALA A 120 -9.23 -7.42 -9.09
CA ALA A 120 -10.28 -7.55 -8.08
C ALA A 120 -11.47 -6.60 -8.33
N TRP A 121 -11.20 -5.37 -8.75
CA TRP A 121 -12.21 -4.30 -8.82
C TRP A 121 -12.56 -3.81 -10.23
N GLY A 122 -11.81 -4.23 -11.25
CA GLY A 122 -11.92 -3.72 -12.61
C GLY A 122 -11.16 -2.40 -12.81
N THR A 123 -10.75 -2.15 -14.06
CA THR A 123 -9.89 -1.00 -14.43
C THR A 123 -10.57 0.37 -14.30
N SER A 124 -11.90 0.40 -14.27
CA SER A 124 -12.69 1.63 -14.07
C SER A 124 -12.96 1.95 -12.60
N SER A 125 -12.56 1.07 -11.67
CA SER A 125 -12.75 1.29 -10.24
C SER A 125 -11.75 2.32 -9.70
N PRO A 126 -12.14 3.11 -8.68
CA PRO A 126 -11.16 3.86 -7.91
C PRO A 126 -10.16 2.92 -7.21
N CYS A 127 -10.56 1.73 -6.76
CA CYS A 127 -9.74 0.78 -6.00
C CYS A 127 -8.59 0.11 -6.79
N ARG A 128 -7.79 0.86 -7.56
CA ARG A 128 -6.79 0.34 -8.50
C ARG A 128 -5.35 0.48 -8.01
N LEU A 129 -5.13 1.24 -6.96
CA LEU A 129 -3.78 1.55 -6.46
C LEU A 129 -3.41 0.59 -5.34
N CYS A 130 -2.28 -0.08 -5.48
CA CYS A 130 -1.71 -0.83 -4.38
C CYS A 130 -0.88 0.09 -3.50
N LEU A 131 -1.15 0.14 -2.19
CA LEU A 131 -0.43 0.99 -1.25
C LEU A 131 0.16 0.16 -0.10
N GLY A 132 1.48 0.12 -0.04
CA GLY A 132 2.25 -0.38 1.10
C GLY A 132 2.67 0.75 2.04
N VAL A 133 2.98 0.40 3.29
CA VAL A 133 3.43 1.37 4.30
C VAL A 133 4.55 0.79 5.16
N SER A 134 5.51 1.64 5.50
CA SER A 134 6.64 1.33 6.38
C SER A 134 7.38 0.05 5.93
N ASN A 135 7.82 -0.75 6.88
CA ASN A 135 8.49 -2.02 6.68
C ASN A 135 7.53 -3.22 6.49
N ARG A 136 6.25 -2.97 6.21
CA ARG A 136 5.26 -4.03 6.04
C ARG A 136 5.38 -4.66 4.65
N THR A 137 5.19 -5.97 4.58
CA THR A 137 5.21 -6.72 3.34
C THR A 137 3.90 -6.57 2.58
N GLY A 138 3.99 -6.16 1.31
CA GLY A 138 2.83 -5.86 0.48
C GLY A 138 2.00 -4.68 0.98
N GLY A 139 0.78 -4.58 0.48
CA GLY A 139 -0.11 -3.48 0.75
C GLY A 139 -1.58 -3.85 0.58
N TYR A 140 -2.42 -2.83 0.51
CA TYR A 140 -3.85 -3.00 0.30
C TYR A 140 -4.34 -2.08 -0.80
N CYS A 141 -5.39 -2.51 -1.51
CA CYS A 141 -5.96 -1.73 -2.58
C CYS A 141 -6.59 -0.43 -2.04
N ASN A 142 -6.35 0.65 -2.75
CA ASN A 142 -6.76 2.01 -2.40
C ASN A 142 -7.44 2.71 -3.60
N PRO A 143 -8.39 3.63 -3.32
CA PRO A 143 -9.05 4.52 -4.29
C PRO A 143 -8.10 5.39 -5.13
#